data_AF-A0A934EM10-F1
#
_entry.id   AF-A0A934EM10-F1
#
_cell.length_a   1.000
_cell.length_b   1.000
_cell.length_c   1.000
_cell.angle_alpha   90.00
_cell.angle_beta   90.00
_cell.angle_gamma   90.00
#
_symmetry.space_group_name_H-M   'P 1'
#
loop_
_entity.id
_entity.type
_entity.pdbx_description
1 polymer ?
#
loop_
_entity_poly.entity_id
_entity_poly.type
_entity_poly.pdbx_seq_one_letter_code
_entity_poly.pdbx_strand_id
1 'polypeptide(L)' 'MHTKLTLRLEEQLIEQAKTYAARSGKSVSQIVADYFKLLTSEKNRLPSSSTPITQSLRGLLRESKLDEKAYRKYLEGKHL' A
#
# COMPACT_ATOMS: atom_id res chain seq x y z
N MET A 1 -11.82 6.58 23.66
CA MET A 1 -11.04 7.14 24.79
C MET A 1 -9.67 7.57 24.25
N HIS A 2 -9.15 8.74 24.64
CA HIS A 2 -7.80 9.17 24.27
C HIS A 2 -6.87 8.97 25.47
N THR A 3 -5.77 8.24 25.26
CA THR A 3 -4.73 8.02 26.26
C THR A 3 -3.45 8.72 25.81
N LYS A 4 -2.65 9.21 26.77
CA LYS A 4 -1.36 9.85 26.49
C LYS A 4 -0.26 8.79 26.57
N LEU A 5 0.58 8.74 25.54
CA LEU A 5 1.80 7.96 25.53
C LEU A 5 2.99 8.91 25.76
N THR A 6 3.73 8.70 26.84
CA THR A 6 4.94 9.47 27.16
C THR A 6 6.17 8.63 26.84
N LEU A 7 7.06 9.14 25.99
CA LEU A 7 8.31 8.49 25.60
C LEU A 7 9.49 9.26 26.21
N ARG A 8 10.52 8.55 26.67
CA ARG A 8 11.81 9.15 27.01
C ARG A 8 12.70 9.12 25.78
N LEU A 9 13.15 10.30 25.34
CA LEU A 9 13.94 10.50 24.13
C LEU A 9 15.01 11.55 24.44
N GLU A 10 16.06 11.55 23.64
CA GLU A 10 17.09 12.59 23.71
C GLU A 10 16.53 13.94 23.29
N GLU A 11 16.97 15.01 23.96
CA GLU A 11 16.49 16.37 23.72
C GLU A 11 16.70 16.82 22.27
N GLN A 12 17.86 16.50 21.69
CA GLN A 12 18.17 16.81 20.29
C GLN A 12 17.17 16.18 19.31
N LEU A 13 16.73 14.95 19.60
CA LEU A 13 15.75 14.24 18.78
C LEU A 13 14.35 14.88 18.91
N ILE A 14 13.99 15.36 20.10
CA ILE A 14 12.72 16.07 20.33
C ILE A 14 12.68 17.35 19.49
N GLU A 15 13.77 18.12 19.45
CA GLU A 15 13.83 19.38 18.69
C GLU A 15 13.81 19.14 17.17
N GLN A 16 14.50 18.10 16.68
CA GLN A 16 14.41 17.69 15.28
C GLN A 16 12.97 17.29 14.89
N ALA A 17 12.30 16.52 15.75
CA ALA A 17 10.92 16.10 15.52
C ALA A 17 9.95 17.29 15.47
N LYS A 18 10.09 18.26 16.39
CA LYS A 18 9.29 19.50 16.39
C LYS A 18 9.54 20.33 15.13
N THR A 19 10.79 20.45 14.70
CA THR A 19 11.17 21.19 13.49
C THR A 19 10.51 20.58 12.25
N TYR A 20 10.58 19.25 12.12
CA TYR A 20 9.92 18.52 11.03
C TYR A 20 8.38 18.66 11.08
N ALA A 21 7.81 18.55 12.29
CA ALA A 21 6.38 18.73 12.53
C ALA A 21 5.89 20.12 12.07
N ALA A 22 6.59 21.18 12.46
CA ALA A 22 6.29 22.55 12.04
C ALA A 22 6.33 22.71 10.51
N ARG A 23 7.36 22.17 9.85
CA ARG A 23 7.51 22.22 8.38
C ARG A 23 6.41 21.46 7.64
N SER A 24 5.88 20.39 8.24
CA SER A 24 4.82 19.56 7.66
C SER A 24 3.40 20.02 8.03
N GLY A 25 3.26 21.07 8.85
CA GLY A 25 1.95 21.56 9.32
C GLY A 25 1.21 20.58 10.23
N LYS A 26 1.93 19.62 10.85
CA LYS A 26 1.36 18.60 11.74
C LYS A 26 1.98 18.69 13.12
N SER A 27 1.28 18.21 14.15
CA SER A 27 1.90 18.02 15.47
C SER A 27 2.76 16.74 15.48
N VAL A 28 3.76 16.69 16.35
CA VAL A 28 4.56 15.47 16.57
C VAL A 28 3.67 14.29 16.94
N SER A 29 2.66 14.51 17.78
CA SER A 29 1.67 13.49 18.16
C SER A 29 0.88 12.96 16.96
N GLN A 30 0.52 13.82 16.00
CA GLN A 30 -0.17 13.39 14.78
C GLN A 30 0.74 12.52 13.91
N ILE A 31 2.00 12.92 13.72
CA ILE A 31 2.98 12.17 12.92
C ILE A 31 3.19 10.77 13.52
N VAL A 32 3.37 10.69 14.84
CA VAL A 32 3.57 9.41 15.54
C VAL A 32 2.31 8.55 15.50
N ALA A 33 1.12 9.16 15.65
CA ALA A 33 -0.15 8.44 15.53
C ALA A 33 -0.35 7.86 14.12
N ASP A 34 -0.05 8.64 13.07
CA ASP A 34 -0.09 8.18 11.68
C ASP A 34 0.89 7.01 11.47
N TYR A 35 2.09 7.08 12.04
CA TYR A 35 3.07 5.99 11.99
C TYR A 35 2.59 4.72 12.71
N PHE A 36 2.01 4.83 13.91
CA PHE A 36 1.46 3.67 14.62
C PHE A 36 0.29 3.03 13.88
N LYS A 37 -0.55 3.82 13.19
CA LYS A 37 -1.59 3.28 12.31
C LYS A 37 -0.97 2.48 11.17
N LEU A 38 0.10 2.98 10.53
CA LEU A 38 0.80 2.23 9.48
C LEU A 38 1.38 0.91 9.99
N LEU A 39 2.09 0.95 11.13
CA LEU A 39 2.68 -0.24 11.74
C LEU A 39 1.64 -1.32 12.10
N THR A 40 0.46 -0.91 12.53
CA THR A 40 -0.62 -1.83 12.92
C THR A 40 -1.50 -2.26 11.74
N SER A 41 -1.48 -1.52 10.63
CA SER A 41 -2.27 -1.82 9.42
C SER A 41 -1.78 -3.07 8.68
N GLU A 42 -0.47 -3.38 8.74
CA GLU A 42 0.11 -4.58 8.11
C GLU A 42 -0.41 -5.89 8.76
N LYS A 43 -0.73 -5.89 10.06
CA LYS A 43 -1.24 -7.10 10.75
C LYS A 43 -2.68 -7.49 10.36
N ASN A 44 -3.44 -6.60 9.71
CA ASN A 44 -4.78 -6.90 9.19
C ASN A 44 -4.81 -7.22 7.69
N ARG A 45 -3.64 -7.31 7.04
CA ARG A 45 -3.55 -7.96 5.74
C ARG A 45 -3.48 -9.46 5.96
N LEU A 46 -4.64 -10.10 6.19
CA LEU A 46 -4.85 -11.36 5.49
C LEU A 46 -4.47 -11.09 4.01
N PRO A 47 -3.86 -12.05 3.29
CA PRO A 47 -3.62 -11.88 1.87
C PRO A 47 -4.95 -11.96 1.11
N SER A 48 -5.90 -11.06 1.39
CA SER A 48 -6.91 -10.65 0.43
C SER A 48 -6.17 -9.79 -0.60
N SER A 49 -5.53 -10.49 -1.53
CA SER A 49 -5.27 -10.05 -2.91
C SER A 49 -5.72 -8.61 -3.18
N SER A 50 -4.77 -7.70 -3.04
CA SER A 50 -4.89 -6.27 -3.34
C SER A 50 -5.14 -5.96 -4.83
N THR A 51 -5.56 -6.96 -5.60
CA THR A 51 -5.69 -6.91 -7.06
C THR A 51 -7.02 -7.52 -7.49
N PRO A 52 -8.16 -6.86 -7.17
CA PRO A 52 -9.50 -7.37 -7.51
C PRO A 52 -9.64 -7.62 -9.02
N ILE A 53 -9.06 -6.74 -9.84
CA ILE A 53 -9.04 -6.89 -11.30
C ILE A 53 -8.24 -8.13 -11.70
N THR A 54 -6.98 -8.25 -11.25
CA THR A 54 -6.12 -9.40 -11.62
C THR A 54 -6.71 -10.72 -11.15
N GLN A 55 -7.36 -10.75 -9.99
CA GLN A 55 -8.04 -11.94 -9.49
C GLN A 55 -9.28 -12.29 -10.32
N SER A 56 -10.05 -11.29 -10.76
CA SER A 56 -11.20 -11.52 -11.65
C SER A 56 -10.77 -12.05 -13.03
N LEU A 57 -9.56 -11.68 -13.49
CA LEU A 57 -9.01 -12.12 -14.78
C LEU A 57 -8.31 -13.48 -14.69
N ARG A 58 -7.75 -13.83 -13.53
CA ARG A 58 -6.99 -15.05 -13.33
C ARG A 58 -7.90 -16.27 -13.48
N GLY A 59 -7.66 -17.05 -14.54
CA GLY A 59 -8.35 -18.31 -14.81
C GLY A 59 -9.55 -18.21 -15.77
N LEU A 60 -9.94 -17.00 -16.22
CA LEU A 60 -11.03 -16.83 -17.19
C LEU A 60 -10.84 -17.62 -18.49
N LEU A 61 -9.58 -17.79 -18.92
CA LEU A 61 -9.24 -18.50 -20.15
C LEU A 61 -8.94 -19.99 -19.94
N ARG A 62 -9.09 -20.53 -18.71
CA ARG A 62 -8.68 -21.90 -18.38
C ARG A 62 -9.43 -22.96 -19.17
N GLU A 63 -10.69 -22.72 -19.50
CA GLU A 63 -11.54 -23.62 -20.31
C GLU A 63 -11.71 -23.13 -21.75
N SER A 64 -11.02 -22.06 -22.13
CA SER A 64 -11.09 -21.55 -23.49
C SER A 64 -10.27 -22.44 -24.42
N LYS A 65 -10.72 -22.58 -25.67
CA LYS A 65 -9.95 -23.25 -26.75
C LYS A 65 -8.86 -22.34 -27.33
N LEU A 66 -8.65 -21.17 -26.75
CA LEU A 66 -7.68 -20.19 -27.22
C LEU A 66 -6.30 -20.60 -26.76
N ASP A 67 -5.41 -20.79 -27.73
CA ASP A 67 -4.01 -21.10 -27.52
C ASP A 67 -3.12 -19.91 -27.92
N GLU A 68 -1.82 -20.04 -27.69
CA GLU A 68 -0.86 -19.00 -28.04
C GLU A 68 -0.85 -18.68 -29.54
N LYS A 69 -1.17 -19.67 -30.39
CA LYS A 69 -1.24 -19.50 -31.85
C LYS A 69 -2.41 -18.62 -32.26
N ALA A 70 -3.58 -18.79 -31.63
CA ALA A 70 -4.73 -17.91 -31.85
C ALA A 70 -4.40 -16.45 -31.49
N TYR A 71 -3.64 -16.23 -30.41
CA TYR A 71 -3.20 -14.90 -30.02
C TYR A 71 -2.22 -14.28 -31.02
N ARG A 72 -1.23 -15.04 -31.50
CA ARG A 72 -0.26 -14.58 -32.51
C ARG A 72 -0.95 -14.20 -33.82
N LYS A 73 -1.88 -15.03 -34.31
CA LYS A 73 -2.68 -14.74 -35.51
C LYS A 73 -3.51 -13.46 -35.37
N TYR A 74 -4.07 -13.22 -34.18
CA TYR A 74 -4.77 -11.96 -33.90
C TYR A 74 -3.84 -10.74 -33.97
N LEU A 75 -2.64 -10.84 -33.39
CA LEU A 75 -1.66 -9.74 -33.43
C LEU A 75 -1.19 -9.44 -34.85
N GLU A 76 -0.96 -10.47 -35.68
CA GLU A 76 -0.61 -10.31 -37.10
C GLU A 76 -1.67 -9.50 -37.84
N GLY A 77 -2.96 -9.84 -37.70
CA GLY A 77 -4.05 -9.10 -38.35
C GLY A 77 -4.39 -7.74 -37.72
N LYS A 78 -3.87 -7.42 -36.54
CA LYS A 78 -4.05 -6.12 -35.88
C LYS A 78 -2.98 -5.11 -36.31
N HIS A 79 -1.79 -5.60 -36.63
CA HIS A 79 -0.60 -4.79 -36.92
C HIS A 79 -0.16 -4.82 -38.39
N LEU A 80 -0.80 -5.64 -39.22
CA LEU A 80 -0.88 -5.47 -40.69
C LEU A 80 -2.19 -4.78 -41.06
#